data_AF-L1I8Q0-F1
#
_entry.id   AF-L1I8Q0-F1
#
_cell.length_a   1.000
_cell.length_b   1.000
_cell.length_c   1.000
_cell.angle_alpha   90.00
_cell.angle_beta   90.00
_cell.angle_gamma   90.00
#
_symmetry.space_group_name_H-M   'P 1'
#
loop_
_entity.id
_entity.type
_entity.pdbx_description
1 polymer ?
#
loop_
_entity_poly.entity_id
_entity_poly.type
_entity_poly.pdbx_seq_one_letter_code
_entity_poly.pdbx_strand_id
1 'polypeptide(L)'
;PRRVYFPRDSSEKTTRHWGQRKLLMCEIKFILDHCNPGIREVLYIGAHLLVIADLFPDLHFTLIDPSPFHSGILAMNARFRVINRLFDESMAEEYKGRTDLLVISDIRSANYRRESTDENELKIHRDMALQAVFVKIINPAAAILKFQLPWSDGKTKYLDGYLMLPIWGPCSTTECRLVVRKDAGLRLYDNREYEEQLFWFNTVRR
;
A
#
# COMPACT_ATOMS: atom_id res chain seq x y z
N PRO A 1 -6.77 -1.67 21.29
CA PRO A 1 -6.20 -0.93 22.45
C PRO A 1 -5.51 0.34 21.98
N ARG A 2 -5.43 1.37 22.83
CA ARG A 2 -4.86 2.69 22.50
C ARG A 2 -3.75 3.04 23.50
N ARG A 3 -2.77 3.81 23.07
CA ARG A 3 -1.73 4.41 23.91
C ARG A 3 -1.45 5.81 23.39
N VAL A 4 -1.51 6.82 24.27
CA VAL A 4 -1.18 8.21 23.93
C VAL A 4 0.25 8.27 23.39
N TYR A 5 0.43 8.96 22.27
CA TYR A 5 1.72 9.11 21.61
C TYR A 5 2.69 9.93 22.48
N PHE A 6 3.96 9.53 22.48
CA PHE A 6 5.05 10.35 22.96
C PHE A 6 6.33 10.08 22.14
N PRO A 7 7.19 11.09 21.91
CA PRO A 7 8.46 10.91 21.22
C PRO A 7 9.34 9.87 21.91
N ARG A 8 10.03 9.05 21.11
CA ARG A 8 10.79 7.87 21.57
C ARG A 8 12.29 7.98 21.33
N ASP A 9 12.82 9.20 21.26
CA ASP A 9 14.21 9.49 20.84
C ASP A 9 15.27 8.86 21.75
N SER A 10 14.97 8.72 23.04
CA SER A 10 15.87 8.14 24.06
C SER A 10 15.54 6.70 24.46
N SER A 11 14.52 6.08 23.86
CA SER A 11 14.06 4.75 24.28
C SER A 11 14.72 3.63 23.47
N GLU A 12 15.06 2.52 24.13
CA GLU A 12 15.54 1.34 23.44
C GLU A 12 14.47 0.77 22.50
N LYS A 13 14.89 0.48 21.26
CA LYS A 13 14.04 -0.08 20.20
C LYS A 13 14.43 -1.54 20.02
N THR A 14 13.52 -2.45 20.41
CA THR A 14 13.74 -3.90 20.36
C THR A 14 13.44 -4.52 18.99
N THR A 15 12.85 -3.77 18.06
CA THR A 15 12.49 -4.25 16.72
C THR A 15 13.28 -3.53 15.63
N ARG A 16 13.70 -4.28 14.60
CA ARG A 16 14.42 -3.73 13.43
C ARG A 16 13.44 -3.45 12.29
N HIS A 17 13.64 -2.33 11.61
CA HIS A 17 12.91 -2.01 10.39
C HIS A 17 13.43 -2.82 9.20
N TRP A 18 12.56 -3.58 8.56
CA TRP A 18 12.87 -4.32 7.33
C TRP A 18 11.83 -3.98 6.25
N GLY A 19 12.00 -2.83 5.59
CA GLY A 19 11.01 -2.27 4.65
C GLY A 19 10.56 -3.24 3.56
N GLN A 20 11.50 -3.82 2.82
CA GLN A 20 11.19 -4.79 1.74
C GLN A 20 10.51 -6.05 2.27
N ARG A 21 10.92 -6.54 3.45
CA ARG A 21 10.31 -7.71 4.08
C ARG A 21 8.87 -7.44 4.52
N LYS A 22 8.60 -6.22 5.03
CA LYS A 22 7.27 -5.75 5.41
C LYS A 22 6.32 -5.75 4.20
N LEU A 23 6.78 -5.17 3.08
CA LEU A 23 6.05 -5.12 1.82
C LEU A 23 5.70 -6.53 1.33
N LEU A 24 6.74 -7.35 1.18
CA LEU A 24 6.63 -8.73 0.71
C LEU A 24 5.58 -9.55 1.47
N MET A 25 5.56 -9.49 2.80
CA MET A 25 4.57 -10.27 3.57
C MET A 25 3.15 -9.75 3.45
N CYS A 26 2.97 -8.43 3.35
CA CYS A 26 1.65 -7.87 3.12
C CYS A 26 1.11 -8.28 1.76
N GLU A 27 1.96 -8.25 0.73
CA GLU A 27 1.60 -8.65 -0.64
C GLU A 27 1.30 -10.14 -0.75
N ILE A 28 2.14 -11.01 -0.18
CA ILE A 28 1.90 -12.46 -0.15
C ILE A 28 0.58 -12.77 0.54
N LYS A 29 0.35 -12.20 1.74
CA LYS A 29 -0.90 -12.43 2.48
C LYS A 29 -2.10 -11.92 1.70
N PHE A 30 -2.01 -10.74 1.10
CA PHE A 30 -3.09 -10.20 0.28
C PHE A 30 -3.43 -11.11 -0.90
N ILE A 31 -2.42 -11.58 -1.66
CA ILE A 31 -2.68 -12.48 -2.79
C ILE A 31 -3.26 -13.80 -2.29
N LEU A 32 -2.74 -14.39 -1.21
CA LEU A 32 -3.31 -15.63 -0.65
C LEU A 32 -4.76 -15.49 -0.21
N ASP A 33 -5.12 -14.37 0.42
CA ASP A 33 -6.48 -14.15 0.95
C ASP A 33 -7.51 -13.84 -0.15
N HIS A 34 -7.06 -13.39 -1.33
CA HIS A 34 -7.94 -12.83 -2.37
C HIS A 34 -7.83 -13.51 -3.74
N CYS A 35 -6.78 -14.28 -3.98
CA CYS A 35 -6.64 -15.07 -5.20
C CYS A 35 -7.63 -16.24 -5.18
N ASN A 36 -8.26 -16.49 -6.32
CA ASN A 36 -9.14 -17.62 -6.59
C ASN A 36 -9.01 -17.97 -8.08
N PRO A 37 -9.58 -19.10 -8.56
CA PRO A 37 -9.43 -19.51 -9.96
C PRO A 37 -9.91 -18.50 -11.02
N GLY A 38 -10.72 -17.52 -10.62
CA GLY A 38 -11.15 -16.43 -11.50
C GLY A 38 -10.17 -15.27 -11.61
N ILE A 39 -9.20 -15.15 -10.70
CA ILE A 39 -8.15 -14.12 -10.74
C ILE A 39 -7.05 -14.56 -11.68
N ARG A 40 -6.67 -13.67 -12.61
CA ARG A 40 -5.64 -13.92 -13.62
C ARG A 40 -4.48 -12.94 -13.57
N GLU A 41 -4.72 -11.75 -13.04
CA GLU A 41 -3.76 -10.65 -13.13
C GLU A 41 -3.63 -9.91 -11.79
N VAL A 42 -2.39 -9.49 -11.50
CA VAL A 42 -2.05 -8.53 -10.45
C VAL A 42 -1.51 -7.27 -11.12
N LEU A 43 -2.23 -6.16 -10.97
CA LEU A 43 -1.77 -4.83 -11.35
C LEU A 43 -1.04 -4.19 -10.16
N TYR A 44 0.26 -3.99 -10.30
CA TYR A 44 1.11 -3.40 -9.27
C TYR A 44 1.59 -2.00 -9.69
N ILE A 45 1.05 -0.99 -9.03
CA ILE A 45 1.33 0.43 -9.23
C ILE A 45 2.34 0.92 -8.18
N GLY A 46 3.45 1.52 -8.64
CA GLY A 46 4.60 1.89 -7.78
C GLY A 46 5.50 0.70 -7.46
N ALA A 47 5.57 -0.28 -8.37
CA ALA A 47 6.33 -1.50 -8.17
C ALA A 47 7.80 -1.29 -8.54
N HIS A 48 8.72 -1.53 -7.60
CA HIS A 48 10.17 -1.46 -7.89
C HIS A 48 10.86 -2.82 -7.94
N LEU A 49 10.23 -3.85 -7.36
CA LEU A 49 10.78 -5.20 -7.26
C LEU A 49 9.64 -6.21 -7.18
N LEU A 50 9.73 -7.32 -7.91
CA LEU A 50 8.72 -8.38 -7.86
C LEU A 50 9.31 -9.74 -7.48
N VAL A 51 9.59 -9.91 -6.18
CA VAL A 51 10.04 -11.20 -5.62
C VAL A 51 8.89 -12.22 -5.53
N ILE A 52 7.64 -11.75 -5.47
CA ILE A 52 6.46 -12.61 -5.29
C ILE A 52 6.07 -13.44 -6.52
N ALA A 53 6.56 -13.09 -7.71
CA ALA A 53 6.09 -13.70 -8.95
C ALA A 53 6.31 -15.21 -9.00
N ASP A 54 7.44 -15.67 -8.45
CA ASP A 54 7.79 -17.10 -8.44
C ASP A 54 6.94 -17.91 -7.47
N LEU A 55 6.28 -17.25 -6.50
CA LEU A 55 5.35 -17.90 -5.56
C LEU A 55 3.96 -18.11 -6.17
N PHE A 56 3.62 -17.37 -7.23
CA PHE A 56 2.31 -17.41 -7.87
C PHE A 56 2.46 -17.60 -9.39
N PRO A 57 2.91 -18.79 -9.84
CA PRO A 57 3.28 -19.03 -11.24
C PRO A 57 2.13 -18.89 -12.22
N ASP A 58 0.88 -19.03 -11.76
CA ASP A 58 -0.34 -18.95 -12.57
C ASP A 58 -0.87 -17.52 -12.75
N LEU A 59 -0.27 -16.53 -12.09
CA LEU A 59 -0.67 -15.12 -12.19
C LEU A 59 0.19 -14.36 -13.21
N HIS A 60 -0.46 -13.52 -14.00
CA HIS A 60 0.21 -12.46 -14.75
C HIS A 60 0.40 -11.22 -13.89
N PHE A 61 1.51 -10.52 -14.08
CA PHE A 61 1.82 -9.30 -13.36
C PHE A 61 1.98 -8.12 -14.32
N THR A 62 1.20 -7.06 -14.12
CA THR A 62 1.45 -5.78 -14.77
C THR A 62 2.11 -4.83 -13.77
N LEU A 63 3.37 -4.48 -14.03
CA LEU A 63 4.20 -3.63 -13.18
C LEU A 63 4.32 -2.23 -13.77
N ILE A 64 4.02 -1.22 -12.97
CA ILE A 64 4.01 0.17 -13.42
C ILE A 64 4.79 1.03 -12.42
N ASP A 65 5.88 1.64 -12.88
CA ASP A 65 6.67 2.59 -12.11
C ASP A 65 7.45 3.52 -13.06
N PRO A 66 7.56 4.82 -12.78
CA PRO A 66 8.36 5.74 -13.62
C PRO A 66 9.85 5.43 -13.58
N SER A 67 10.35 4.75 -12.55
CA SER A 67 11.75 4.40 -12.41
C SER A 67 12.11 3.18 -13.27
N PRO A 68 13.37 3.05 -13.70
CA PRO A 68 13.83 1.85 -14.41
C PRO A 68 13.65 0.58 -13.56
N PHE A 69 13.15 -0.49 -14.19
CA PHE A 69 13.08 -1.82 -13.57
C PHE A 69 14.43 -2.53 -13.66
N HIS A 70 14.69 -3.41 -12.68
CA HIS A 70 15.87 -4.28 -12.71
C HIS A 70 15.86 -5.19 -13.95
N SER A 71 17.02 -5.38 -14.58
CA SER A 71 17.16 -6.15 -15.83
C SER A 71 16.63 -7.58 -15.74
N GLY A 72 16.74 -8.21 -14.57
CA GLY A 72 16.18 -9.54 -14.31
C GLY A 72 14.66 -9.63 -14.48
N ILE A 73 13.91 -8.56 -14.17
CA ILE A 73 12.45 -8.52 -14.39
C ILE A 73 12.16 -8.42 -15.89
N LEU A 74 12.92 -7.58 -16.61
CA LEU A 74 12.77 -7.39 -18.05
C LEU A 74 13.06 -8.67 -18.85
N ALA A 75 13.95 -9.52 -18.34
CA ALA A 75 14.27 -10.81 -18.94
C ALA A 75 13.12 -11.84 -18.86
N MET A 76 12.16 -11.67 -17.94
CA MET A 76 11.06 -12.62 -17.70
C MET A 76 9.79 -12.34 -18.53
N ASN A 77 9.95 -12.07 -19.82
CA ASN A 77 8.91 -11.42 -20.66
C ASN A 77 7.51 -12.08 -20.75
N ALA A 78 7.34 -13.38 -20.51
CA ALA A 78 6.06 -14.07 -20.74
C ALA A 78 5.00 -13.84 -19.65
N ARG A 79 5.42 -13.57 -18.40
CA ARG A 79 4.51 -13.42 -17.24
C ARG A 79 4.33 -11.98 -16.78
N PHE A 80 5.12 -11.06 -17.32
CA PHE A 80 5.22 -9.70 -16.84
C PHE A 80 4.95 -8.71 -17.98
N ARG A 81 4.04 -7.77 -17.74
CA ARG A 81 3.93 -6.53 -18.54
C ARG A 81 4.57 -5.42 -17.73
N VAL A 82 5.60 -4.78 -18.28
CA VAL A 82 6.33 -3.70 -17.61
C VAL A 82 6.02 -2.38 -18.30
N ILE A 83 5.64 -1.36 -17.53
CA ILE A 83 5.30 -0.03 -18.04
C ILE A 83 6.10 1.02 -17.26
N ASN A 84 7.07 1.65 -17.92
CA ASN A 84 7.93 2.67 -17.32
C ASN A 84 7.37 4.09 -17.40
N ARG A 85 6.27 4.36 -16.69
CA ARG A 85 5.70 5.70 -16.54
C ARG A 85 4.88 5.79 -15.25
N LEU A 86 4.47 7.01 -14.89
CA LEU A 86 3.49 7.24 -13.82
C LEU A 86 2.15 6.62 -14.23
N PHE A 87 1.47 5.96 -13.30
CA PHE A 87 0.09 5.51 -13.50
C PHE A 87 -0.88 6.69 -13.37
N ASP A 88 -1.83 6.79 -14.30
CA ASP A 88 -2.79 7.88 -14.39
C ASP A 88 -4.23 7.35 -14.56
N GLU A 89 -5.19 8.26 -14.57
CA GLU A 89 -6.61 7.91 -14.69
C GLU A 89 -6.94 7.26 -16.04
N SER A 90 -6.24 7.63 -17.12
CA SER A 90 -6.45 7.03 -18.44
C SER A 90 -6.09 5.56 -18.45
N MET A 91 -4.98 5.20 -17.78
CA MET A 91 -4.60 3.81 -17.56
C MET A 91 -5.57 3.09 -16.64
N ALA A 92 -6.08 3.75 -15.59
CA ALA A 92 -7.08 3.14 -14.71
C ALA A 92 -8.34 2.74 -15.49
N GLU A 93 -8.78 3.58 -16.43
CA GLU A 93 -9.93 3.29 -17.30
C GLU A 93 -9.70 2.06 -18.22
N GLU A 94 -8.44 1.75 -18.61
CA GLU A 94 -8.13 0.53 -19.37
C GLU A 94 -8.46 -0.77 -18.60
N TYR A 95 -8.50 -0.73 -17.26
CA TYR A 95 -8.82 -1.88 -16.41
C TYR A 95 -10.27 -1.92 -15.93
N LYS A 96 -11.08 -0.92 -16.30
CA LYS A 96 -12.46 -0.81 -15.84
C LYS A 96 -13.30 -2.02 -16.26
N GLY A 97 -14.05 -2.56 -15.30
CA GLY A 97 -14.91 -3.73 -15.53
C GLY A 97 -14.18 -5.08 -15.51
N ARG A 98 -12.86 -5.10 -15.36
CA ARG A 98 -12.10 -6.34 -15.12
C ARG A 98 -12.50 -6.92 -13.75
N THR A 99 -12.89 -8.18 -13.73
CA THR A 99 -13.29 -8.90 -12.50
C THR A 99 -12.25 -9.93 -12.03
N ASP A 100 -11.25 -10.18 -12.86
CA ASP A 100 -10.15 -11.13 -12.70
C ASP A 100 -8.86 -10.47 -12.21
N LEU A 101 -8.97 -9.30 -11.57
CA LEU A 101 -7.86 -8.41 -11.26
C LEU A 101 -7.73 -8.16 -9.75
N LEU A 102 -6.51 -8.30 -9.23
CA LEU A 102 -6.08 -7.74 -7.95
C LEU A 102 -5.21 -6.51 -8.18
N VAL A 103 -5.36 -5.50 -7.33
CA VAL A 103 -4.55 -4.27 -7.41
C VAL A 103 -3.66 -4.13 -6.17
N ILE A 104 -2.37 -3.87 -6.40
CA ILE A 104 -1.41 -3.50 -5.37
C ILE A 104 -0.96 -2.08 -5.69
N SER A 105 -1.09 -1.17 -4.72
CA SER A 105 -0.59 0.20 -4.87
C SER A 105 0.34 0.57 -3.72
N ASP A 106 1.56 0.97 -4.08
CA ASP A 106 2.54 1.54 -3.15
C ASP A 106 3.09 2.87 -3.68
N ILE A 107 2.20 3.69 -4.25
CA ILE A 107 2.53 5.04 -4.71
C ILE A 107 3.13 5.83 -3.55
N ARG A 108 4.26 6.52 -3.82
CA ARG A 108 4.95 7.35 -2.86
C ARG A 108 5.64 8.53 -3.54
N SER A 109 5.17 9.73 -3.28
CA SER A 109 5.79 10.98 -3.74
C SER A 109 6.55 11.75 -2.65
N ALA A 110 6.34 11.39 -1.37
CA ALA A 110 6.94 12.04 -0.21
C ALA A 110 8.42 11.70 0.02
N ASN A 111 9.26 12.72 0.25
CA ASN A 111 10.70 12.60 0.51
C ASN A 111 11.13 13.28 1.82
N TYR A 112 11.02 12.52 2.91
CA TYR A 112 11.42 12.92 4.27
C TYR A 112 12.89 13.36 4.45
N ARG A 113 13.78 13.17 3.47
CA ARG A 113 15.17 13.67 3.53
C ARG A 113 15.34 15.08 2.99
N ARG A 114 14.39 15.55 2.18
CA ARG A 114 14.51 16.80 1.42
C ARG A 114 13.36 17.77 1.67
N GLU A 115 12.26 17.29 2.24
CA GLU A 115 11.00 18.03 2.33
C GLU A 115 10.57 18.18 3.78
N SER A 116 9.88 19.27 4.08
CA SER A 116 9.31 19.55 5.39
C SER A 116 8.20 18.57 5.76
N THR A 117 7.84 18.52 7.05
CA THR A 117 6.74 17.68 7.54
C THR A 117 5.44 17.99 6.80
N ASP A 118 5.08 19.27 6.68
CA ASP A 118 3.83 19.71 6.05
C ASP A 118 3.78 19.33 4.56
N GLU A 119 4.89 19.47 3.84
CA GLU A 119 4.98 19.04 2.44
C GLU A 119 4.81 17.52 2.30
N ASN A 120 5.42 16.74 3.19
CA ASN A 120 5.26 15.28 3.21
C ASN A 120 3.81 14.88 3.51
N GLU A 121 3.14 15.53 4.47
CA GLU A 121 1.73 15.25 4.80
C GLU A 121 0.80 15.54 3.61
N LEU A 122 0.99 16.68 2.94
CA LEU A 122 0.21 17.05 1.77
C LEU A 122 0.37 16.03 0.63
N LYS A 123 1.59 15.53 0.43
CA LYS A 123 1.89 14.49 -0.56
C LYS A 123 1.26 13.16 -0.21
N ILE A 124 1.33 12.72 1.04
CA ILE A 124 0.67 11.49 1.51
C ILE A 124 -0.84 11.57 1.26
N HIS A 125 -1.47 12.71 1.56
CA HIS A 125 -2.88 12.91 1.29
C HIS A 125 -3.22 12.83 -0.20
N ARG A 126 -2.39 13.45 -1.07
CA ARG A 126 -2.54 13.36 -2.54
C ARG A 126 -2.37 11.94 -3.05
N ASP A 127 -1.34 11.23 -2.59
CA ASP A 127 -1.08 9.82 -2.96
C ASP A 127 -2.26 8.94 -2.53
N MET A 128 -2.79 9.12 -1.32
CA MET A 128 -4.00 8.44 -0.86
C MET A 128 -5.20 8.76 -1.75
N ALA A 129 -5.45 10.04 -2.06
CA ALA A 129 -6.57 10.44 -2.92
C ALA A 129 -6.48 9.79 -4.31
N LEU A 130 -5.30 9.78 -4.94
CA LEU A 130 -5.05 9.13 -6.22
C LEU A 130 -5.33 7.62 -6.17
N GLN A 131 -4.80 6.92 -5.16
CA GLN A 131 -5.09 5.50 -4.95
C GLN A 131 -6.60 5.23 -4.86
N ALA A 132 -7.36 6.10 -4.18
CA ALA A 132 -8.80 5.94 -4.07
C ALA A 132 -9.54 6.19 -5.39
N VAL A 133 -9.07 7.14 -6.21
CA VAL A 133 -9.58 7.36 -7.57
C VAL A 133 -9.34 6.11 -8.42
N PHE A 134 -8.12 5.57 -8.42
CA PHE A 134 -7.80 4.37 -9.20
C PHE A 134 -8.66 3.18 -8.78
N VAL A 135 -8.83 2.92 -7.48
CA VAL A 135 -9.71 1.83 -7.02
C VAL A 135 -11.15 2.04 -7.45
N LYS A 136 -11.68 3.27 -7.44
CA LYS A 136 -13.06 3.54 -7.87
C LYS A 136 -13.25 3.36 -9.37
N ILE A 137 -12.28 3.77 -10.18
CA ILE A 137 -12.32 3.61 -11.64
C ILE A 137 -12.23 2.12 -12.00
N ILE A 138 -11.23 1.43 -11.44
CA ILE A 138 -10.94 0.03 -11.78
C ILE A 138 -12.01 -0.91 -11.20
N ASN A 139 -12.46 -0.64 -9.96
CA ASN A 139 -13.32 -1.49 -9.15
C ASN A 139 -12.87 -2.97 -9.13
N PRO A 140 -11.61 -3.25 -8.72
CA PRO A 140 -11.02 -4.59 -8.81
C PRO A 140 -11.67 -5.56 -7.82
N ALA A 141 -11.39 -6.86 -7.95
CA ALA A 141 -11.87 -7.87 -7.01
C ALA A 141 -11.45 -7.55 -5.56
N ALA A 142 -10.19 -7.13 -5.40
CA ALA A 142 -9.68 -6.48 -4.21
C ALA A 142 -8.47 -5.59 -4.54
N ALA A 143 -8.16 -4.65 -3.66
CA ALA A 143 -6.93 -3.86 -3.72
C ALA A 143 -6.26 -3.76 -2.36
N ILE A 144 -4.94 -3.66 -2.33
CA ILE A 144 -4.15 -3.31 -1.15
C ILE A 144 -3.42 -2.00 -1.40
N LEU A 145 -3.67 -1.03 -0.50
CA LEU A 145 -3.23 0.36 -0.66
C LEU A 145 -2.26 0.74 0.45
N LYS A 146 -1.28 1.58 0.13
CA LYS A 146 -0.51 2.30 1.13
C LYS A 146 -1.44 3.26 1.88
N PHE A 147 -1.50 3.13 3.21
CA PHE A 147 -2.44 3.90 4.02
C PHE A 147 -1.74 4.51 5.23
N GLN A 148 -1.85 5.83 5.38
CA GLN A 148 -1.28 6.56 6.51
C GLN A 148 -2.09 7.84 6.75
N LEU A 149 -2.78 7.91 7.89
CA LEU A 149 -3.54 9.10 8.26
C LEU A 149 -2.62 10.24 8.74
N PRO A 150 -3.07 11.50 8.64
CA PRO A 150 -2.37 12.66 9.20
C PRO A 150 -2.12 12.52 10.71
N TRP A 151 -1.09 13.20 11.21
CA TRP A 151 -0.81 13.28 12.65
C TRP A 151 -1.72 14.26 13.39
N SER A 152 -2.33 15.21 12.65
CA SER A 152 -3.24 16.19 13.20
C SER A 152 -4.57 15.57 13.61
N ASP A 153 -5.12 16.07 14.73
CA ASP A 153 -6.46 15.71 15.20
C ASP A 153 -7.50 16.03 14.13
N GLY A 154 -8.47 15.14 14.00
CA GLY A 154 -9.54 15.28 13.03
C GLY A 154 -10.00 13.94 12.50
N LYS A 155 -10.74 14.02 11.40
CA LYS A 155 -11.27 12.83 10.73
C LYS A 155 -10.96 12.86 9.25
N THR A 156 -10.53 11.72 8.72
CA THR A 156 -10.25 11.54 7.29
C THR A 156 -11.27 10.60 6.68
N LYS A 157 -12.01 11.06 5.66
CA LYS A 157 -12.93 10.22 4.89
C LYS A 157 -12.15 9.51 3.78
N TYR A 158 -12.11 8.18 3.81
CA TYR A 158 -11.39 7.37 2.84
C TYR A 158 -12.13 6.06 2.52
N LEU A 159 -11.56 5.21 1.67
CA LEU A 159 -12.12 3.89 1.38
C LEU A 159 -12.26 3.05 2.66
N ASP A 160 -13.35 2.30 2.77
CA ASP A 160 -13.55 1.34 3.85
C ASP A 160 -12.88 0.00 3.53
N GLY A 161 -12.29 -0.62 4.54
CA GLY A 161 -11.50 -1.82 4.36
C GLY A 161 -10.85 -2.34 5.63
N TYR A 162 -10.08 -3.41 5.46
CA TYR A 162 -9.33 -4.08 6.50
C TYR A 162 -7.90 -3.53 6.59
N LEU A 163 -7.45 -3.17 7.79
CA LEU A 163 -6.09 -2.69 8.03
C LEU A 163 -5.14 -3.82 8.38
N MET A 164 -4.12 -4.03 7.55
CA MET A 164 -2.98 -4.89 7.85
C MET A 164 -1.92 -4.10 8.62
N LEU A 165 -1.56 -4.62 9.80
CA LEU A 165 -0.63 -3.99 10.72
C LEU A 165 0.83 -4.06 10.21
N PRO A 166 1.68 -3.06 10.52
CA PRO A 166 3.05 -2.98 10.02
C PRO A 166 4.03 -3.84 10.83
N ILE A 167 3.93 -5.18 10.71
CA ILE A 167 4.64 -6.15 11.56
C ILE A 167 6.18 -6.02 11.51
N TRP A 168 6.76 -5.39 10.47
CA TRP A 168 8.18 -4.99 10.39
C TRP A 168 8.40 -3.52 9.95
N GLY A 169 7.41 -2.66 10.19
CA GLY A 169 7.55 -1.23 9.96
C GLY A 169 8.48 -0.54 10.96
N PRO A 170 8.82 0.74 10.74
CA PRO A 170 9.47 1.54 11.78
C PRO A 170 8.70 1.51 13.11
N CYS A 171 9.39 1.60 14.25
CA CYS A 171 8.79 1.51 15.59
C CYS A 171 7.83 2.66 15.94
N SER A 172 7.82 3.72 15.13
CA SER A 172 6.95 4.88 15.28
C SER A 172 6.02 5.07 14.07
N THR A 173 5.95 4.09 13.16
CA THR A 173 5.16 4.25 11.94
C THR A 173 3.67 4.15 12.23
N THR A 174 2.92 5.06 11.62
CA THR A 174 1.47 4.96 11.46
C THR A 174 1.09 4.46 10.07
N GLU A 175 2.04 4.05 9.23
CA GLU A 175 1.75 3.50 7.91
C GLU A 175 1.29 2.04 8.03
N CYS A 176 0.09 1.76 7.51
CA CYS A 176 -0.47 0.43 7.35
C CYS A 176 -0.63 0.07 5.86
N ARG A 177 -1.21 -1.10 5.62
CA ARG A 177 -1.81 -1.43 4.33
C ARG A 177 -3.32 -1.58 4.49
N LEU A 178 -4.08 -0.86 3.68
CA LEU A 178 -5.53 -0.95 3.65
C LEU A 178 -5.96 -1.89 2.54
N VAL A 179 -6.59 -2.99 2.90
CA VAL A 179 -7.20 -3.95 1.98
C VAL A 179 -8.66 -3.57 1.77
N VAL A 180 -9.02 -3.25 0.53
CA VAL A 180 -10.37 -2.88 0.11
C VAL A 180 -10.89 -3.94 -0.84
N ARG A 181 -12.19 -4.25 -0.76
CA ARG A 181 -12.85 -5.19 -1.68
C ARG A 181 -13.58 -4.43 -2.78
N LYS A 182 -14.00 -5.17 -3.81
CA LYS A 182 -14.93 -4.65 -4.80
C LYS A 182 -16.11 -3.94 -4.14
N ASP A 183 -16.54 -2.82 -4.74
CA ASP A 183 -17.65 -2.00 -4.26
C ASP A 183 -17.43 -1.41 -2.86
N ALA A 184 -16.17 -1.25 -2.44
CA ALA A 184 -15.82 -0.65 -1.14
C ALA A 184 -16.47 0.73 -0.95
N GLY A 185 -17.15 0.87 0.18
CA GLY A 185 -17.73 2.13 0.62
C GLY A 185 -16.69 3.14 1.11
N LEU A 186 -17.18 4.17 1.79
CA LEU A 186 -16.34 5.16 2.44
C LEU A 186 -16.50 5.06 3.96
N ARG A 187 -15.39 5.16 4.68
CA ARG A 187 -15.33 5.23 6.13
C ARG A 187 -14.74 6.57 6.57
N LEU A 188 -15.29 7.11 7.65
CA LEU A 188 -14.73 8.25 8.35
C LEU A 188 -13.80 7.74 9.46
N TYR A 189 -12.49 7.86 9.23
CA TYR A 189 -11.46 7.44 10.18
C TYR A 189 -11.16 8.56 11.16
N ASP A 190 -10.95 8.23 12.43
CA ASP A 190 -10.48 9.17 13.45
C ASP A 190 -8.95 9.10 13.53
N ASN A 191 -8.30 10.24 13.26
CA ASN A 191 -6.84 10.29 13.11
C ASN A 191 -6.13 9.99 14.43
N ARG A 192 -6.64 10.54 15.54
CA ARG A 192 -6.08 10.35 16.88
C ARG A 192 -6.25 8.91 17.35
N GLU A 193 -7.45 8.34 17.14
CA GLU A 193 -7.68 6.95 17.48
C GLU A 193 -6.73 6.02 16.71
N TYR A 194 -6.59 6.22 15.40
CA TYR A 194 -5.70 5.43 14.54
C TYR A 194 -4.24 5.52 14.98
N GLU A 195 -3.75 6.73 15.22
CA GLU A 195 -2.40 6.99 15.72
C GLU A 195 -2.14 6.24 17.02
N GLU A 196 -3.00 6.41 18.02
CA GLU A 196 -2.83 5.79 19.35
C GLU A 196 -2.94 4.26 19.31
N GLN A 197 -3.76 3.71 18.42
CA GLN A 197 -3.85 2.26 18.21
C GLN A 197 -2.54 1.70 17.64
N LEU A 198 -1.94 2.39 16.66
CA LEU A 198 -0.67 1.99 16.07
C LEU A 198 0.51 2.22 17.00
N PHE A 199 0.47 3.29 17.79
CA PHE A 199 1.46 3.53 18.82
C PHE A 199 1.42 2.43 19.88
N TRP A 200 0.24 2.02 20.35
CA TRP A 200 0.11 0.87 21.25
C TRP A 200 0.66 -0.41 20.60
N PHE A 201 0.28 -0.70 19.36
CA PHE A 201 0.78 -1.88 18.64
C PHE A 201 2.30 -1.91 18.59
N ASN A 202 2.93 -0.81 18.16
CA ASN A 202 4.38 -0.73 17.98
C ASN A 202 5.18 -0.70 19.29
N THR A 203 4.56 -0.37 20.43
CA THR A 203 5.27 -0.15 21.70
C THR A 203 4.92 -1.15 22.80
N VAL A 204 3.86 -1.93 22.63
CA VAL A 204 3.39 -2.89 23.64
C VAL A 204 3.24 -4.30 23.06
N ARG A 205 2.71 -4.43 21.84
CA ARG A 205 2.37 -5.75 21.27
C ARG A 205 3.46 -6.34 20.39
N ARG A 206 4.23 -5.50 19.70
CA ARG A 206 5.24 -5.88 18.70
C ARG A 206 6.63 -5.99 19.31
#